data_AF-A0A1Q5FXT2-F1
#
_entry.id   AF-A0A1Q5FXT2-F1
#
_cell.length_a   1.000
_cell.length_b   1.000
_cell.length_c   1.000
_cell.angle_alpha   90.00
_cell.angle_beta   90.00
_cell.angle_gamma   90.00
#
_symmetry.space_group_name_H-M   'P 1'
#
loop_
_entity.id
_entity.type
_entity.pdbx_description
1 polymer ?
#
loop_
_entity_poly.entity_id
_entity_poly.type
_entity_poly.pdbx_seq_one_letter_code
_entity_poly.pdbx_strand_id
1 'polypeptide(L)'
;MGHDPNTKVRYESVQEIANRVRAVSQKIVKDLEEMDAALRVVTDTWDGEAHKEYVVLQRKYKGRAEHMRDRLAEVAKIIESGKDSYRATDLRASRGFTEAY
;
A
#
# COMPACT_ATOMS: atom_id res chain seq x y z
N MET A 1 -4.88 -30.27 20.04
CA MET A 1 -5.27 -28.93 19.52
C MET A 1 -4.37 -27.90 20.19
N GLY A 2 -3.36 -27.39 19.48
CA GLY A 2 -2.51 -26.31 19.97
C GLY A 2 -2.55 -25.16 18.98
N HIS A 3 -3.29 -24.09 19.29
CA HIS A 3 -3.04 -22.82 18.64
C HIS A 3 -1.78 -22.25 19.27
N ASP A 4 -0.67 -22.30 18.54
CA ASP A 4 0.57 -21.68 18.96
C ASP A 4 0.33 -20.15 19.08
N PRO A 5 0.45 -19.56 20.29
CA PRO A 5 0.19 -18.14 20.51
C PRO A 5 1.11 -17.25 19.69
N ASN A 6 2.29 -17.73 19.30
CA ASN A 6 3.26 -17.01 18.49
C ASN A 6 2.75 -16.83 17.05
N THR A 7 2.03 -17.82 16.51
CA THR A 7 1.44 -17.73 15.17
C THR A 7 0.29 -16.72 15.13
N LYS A 8 -0.57 -16.70 16.16
CA LYS A 8 -1.67 -15.74 16.26
C LYS A 8 -1.17 -14.28 16.37
N VAL A 9 -0.18 -14.04 17.23
CA VAL A 9 0.45 -12.71 17.40
C VAL A 9 1.06 -12.23 16.07
N ARG A 10 1.75 -13.12 15.33
CA ARG A 10 2.30 -12.79 14.02
C ARG A 10 1.22 -12.42 12.99
N TYR A 11 0.06 -13.08 12.99
CA TYR A 11 -1.03 -12.75 12.06
C TYR A 11 -1.65 -11.38 12.32
N GLU A 12 -1.86 -11.02 13.58
CA GLU A 12 -2.33 -9.68 13.97
C GLU A 12 -1.32 -8.62 13.54
N SER A 13 -0.02 -8.86 13.78
CA SER A 13 1.04 -7.92 13.36
C SER A 13 1.12 -7.76 11.83
N VAL A 14 0.98 -8.84 11.05
CA VAL A 14 0.99 -8.78 9.57
C VAL A 14 -0.20 -7.98 9.04
N GLN A 15 -1.39 -8.21 9.60
CA GLN A 15 -2.58 -7.45 9.22
C GLN A 15 -2.43 -5.97 9.59
N GLU A 16 -1.87 -5.67 10.76
CA GLU A 16 -1.62 -4.32 11.21
C GLU A 16 -0.64 -3.59 10.27
N ILE A 17 0.43 -4.26 9.84
CA ILE A 17 1.39 -3.70 8.87
C ILE A 17 0.71 -3.43 7.53
N ALA A 18 -0.06 -4.37 6.99
CA ALA A 18 -0.79 -4.17 5.73
C ALA A 18 -1.76 -2.97 5.83
N ASN A 19 -2.46 -2.81 6.96
CA ASN A 19 -3.33 -1.68 7.21
C ASN A 19 -2.56 -0.36 7.31
N ARG A 20 -1.40 -0.34 7.99
CA ARG A 20 -0.52 0.83 8.05
C ARG A 20 0.00 1.24 6.67
N VAL A 21 0.40 0.29 5.83
CA VAL A 21 0.84 0.56 4.45
C VAL A 21 -0.30 1.18 3.63
N ARG A 22 -1.52 0.66 3.75
CA ARG A 22 -2.71 1.25 3.10
C ARG A 22 -2.98 2.68 3.58
N ALA A 23 -2.91 2.92 4.88
CA ALA A 23 -3.13 4.25 5.46
C ALA A 23 -2.08 5.27 4.95
N VAL A 24 -0.79 4.88 4.93
CA VAL A 24 0.28 5.71 4.39
C VAL A 24 0.08 5.97 2.89
N SER A 25 -0.31 4.95 2.12
CA SER A 25 -0.62 5.12 0.69
C SER A 25 -1.76 6.10 0.44
N GLN A 26 -2.83 6.04 1.25
CA GLN A 26 -3.95 6.99 1.15
C GLN A 26 -3.52 8.41 1.51
N LYS A 27 -2.69 8.56 2.56
CA LYS A 27 -2.14 9.85 2.96
C LYS A 27 -1.32 10.48 1.85
N ILE A 28 -0.43 9.70 1.21
CA ILE A 28 0.38 10.18 0.09
C ILE A 28 -0.51 10.74 -1.02
N VAL A 29 -1.58 10.02 -1.41
CA VAL A 29 -2.53 10.50 -2.43
C VAL A 29 -3.16 11.83 -2.04
N LYS A 30 -3.62 11.95 -0.79
CA LYS A 30 -4.21 13.19 -0.28
C LYS A 30 -3.22 14.36 -0.30
N ASP A 31 -1.99 14.13 0.16
CA ASP A 31 -0.94 15.14 0.18
C ASP A 31 -0.63 15.64 -1.26
N LEU A 32 -0.66 14.73 -2.24
CA LEU A 32 -0.47 15.06 -3.66
C LEU A 32 -1.64 15.87 -4.24
N GLU A 33 -2.89 15.54 -3.88
CA GLU A 33 -4.08 16.31 -4.27
C GLU A 33 -4.06 17.72 -3.66
N GLU A 34 -3.63 17.85 -2.41
CA GLU A 34 -3.47 19.14 -1.74
C GLU A 34 -2.38 20.00 -2.40
N MET A 35 -1.24 19.38 -2.74
CA MET A 35 -0.18 20.05 -3.51
C MET A 35 -0.69 20.53 -4.88
N ASP A 36 -1.49 19.73 -5.58
CA ASP A 36 -2.05 20.08 -6.89
C ASP A 36 -3.00 21.28 -6.79
N ALA A 37 -3.86 21.30 -5.77
CA ALA A 37 -4.77 22.41 -5.50
C ALA A 37 -4.02 23.70 -5.15
N ALA A 38 -3.00 23.61 -4.31
CA ALA A 38 -2.18 24.76 -3.93
C ALA A 38 -1.42 25.35 -5.13
N LEU A 39 -0.87 24.50 -5.99
CA LEU A 39 -0.15 24.94 -7.18
C LEU A 39 -1.09 25.56 -8.23
N ARG A 40 -2.31 25.05 -8.39
CA ARG A 40 -3.33 25.62 -9.30
C ARG A 40 -3.57 27.10 -9.04
N VAL A 41 -3.72 27.48 -7.76
CA VAL A 41 -3.93 28.87 -7.34
C VAL A 41 -2.78 29.78 -7.81
N VAL A 42 -1.56 29.27 -7.79
CA VAL A 42 -0.37 30.02 -8.22
C VAL A 42 -0.28 30.07 -9.74
N THR A 43 -0.58 28.96 -10.42
CA THR A 43 -0.37 28.83 -11.87
C THR A 43 -1.44 29.51 -12.71
N ASP A 44 -2.59 29.85 -12.12
CA ASP A 44 -3.61 30.68 -12.76
C ASP A 44 -3.10 32.12 -13.03
N THR A 45 -2.02 32.54 -12.37
CA THR A 45 -1.40 33.85 -12.57
C THR A 45 -0.23 33.84 -13.56
N TRP A 46 0.15 32.67 -14.09
CA TRP A 46 1.32 32.53 -14.96
C TRP A 46 0.94 32.74 -16.43
N ASP A 47 1.68 33.61 -17.11
CA ASP A 47 1.52 33.90 -18.54
C ASP A 47 1.84 32.66 -19.42
N GLY A 48 1.25 32.58 -20.62
CA GLY A 48 0.82 31.34 -21.27
C GLY A 48 1.87 30.26 -21.57
N GLU A 49 3.16 30.58 -21.62
CA GLU A 49 4.25 29.60 -21.80
C GLU A 49 4.59 28.88 -20.48
N ALA A 50 4.64 29.62 -19.36
CA ALA A 50 4.88 29.05 -18.04
C ALA A 50 3.70 28.16 -17.59
N HIS A 51 2.48 28.52 -17.97
CA HIS A 51 1.31 27.68 -17.72
C HIS A 51 1.38 26.33 -18.47
N LYS A 52 1.83 26.33 -19.73
CA LYS A 52 1.99 25.09 -20.51
C LYS A 52 3.02 24.14 -19.89
N GLU A 53 4.21 24.65 -19.55
CA GLU A 53 5.25 23.85 -18.92
C GLU A 53 4.80 23.30 -17.55
N TYR A 54 4.07 24.10 -16.78
CA TYR A 54 3.49 23.66 -15.52
C TYR A 54 2.51 22.48 -15.72
N VAL A 55 1.60 22.57 -16.69
CA VAL A 55 0.64 21.49 -16.98
C VAL A 55 1.37 20.18 -17.36
N VAL A 56 2.49 20.27 -18.09
CA VAL A 56 3.32 19.11 -18.41
C VAL A 56 3.95 18.52 -17.14
N LEU A 57 4.52 19.36 -16.29
CA LEU A 57 5.14 18.95 -15.03
C LEU A 57 4.12 18.31 -14.08
N GLN A 58 2.93 18.91 -13.98
CA GLN A 58 1.80 18.44 -13.18
C GLN A 58 1.39 17.02 -13.59
N ARG A 59 1.21 16.77 -14.89
CA ARG A 59 0.90 15.42 -15.41
C ARG A 59 1.96 14.39 -15.04
N LYS A 60 3.24 14.76 -15.17
CA LYS A 60 4.36 13.86 -14.82
C LYS A 60 4.42 13.58 -13.32
N TYR A 61 4.12 14.58 -12.50
CA TYR A 61 4.08 14.42 -11.06
C TYR A 61 2.92 13.52 -10.63
N LYS A 62 1.72 13.75 -11.16
CA LYS A 62 0.53 12.91 -10.94
C LYS A 62 0.76 11.45 -11.35
N GLY A 63 1.38 11.21 -12.51
CA GLY A 63 1.69 9.84 -12.93
C GLY A 63 2.67 9.11 -12.00
N ARG A 64 3.69 9.81 -11.47
CA ARG A 64 4.62 9.23 -10.47
C ARG A 64 3.94 8.93 -9.15
N ALA A 65 3.06 9.81 -8.72
CA ALA A 65 2.20 9.69 -7.57
C ALA A 65 1.30 8.45 -7.62
N GLU A 66 0.56 8.29 -8.73
CA GLU A 66 -0.30 7.13 -8.98
C GLU A 66 0.53 5.83 -9.01
N HIS A 67 1.68 5.84 -9.68
CA HIS A 67 2.59 4.69 -9.68
C HIS A 67 3.06 4.32 -8.26
N MET A 68 3.43 5.30 -7.43
CA MET A 68 3.85 5.05 -6.05
C MET A 68 2.71 4.47 -5.20
N ARG A 69 1.48 4.95 -5.36
CA ARG A 69 0.28 4.37 -4.75
C ARG A 69 0.11 2.91 -5.16
N ASP A 70 0.21 2.61 -6.46
CA ASP A 70 -0.02 1.27 -6.97
C ASP A 70 1.03 0.28 -6.45
N ARG A 71 2.30 0.70 -6.36
CA ARG A 71 3.39 -0.10 -5.77
C ARG A 71 3.18 -0.34 -4.28
N LEU A 72 2.70 0.64 -3.51
CA LEU A 72 2.39 0.46 -2.09
C LEU A 72 1.19 -0.48 -1.89
N ALA A 73 0.18 -0.39 -2.75
CA ALA A 73 -0.95 -1.32 -2.75
C ALA A 73 -0.52 -2.76 -3.06
N GLU A 74 0.41 -2.93 -4.02
CA GLU A 74 1.01 -4.21 -4.35
C GLU A 74 1.78 -4.79 -3.16
N VAL A 75 2.60 -3.98 -2.49
CA VAL A 75 3.32 -4.37 -1.26
C VAL A 75 2.35 -4.81 -0.17
N ALA A 76 1.27 -4.06 0.07
CA ALA A 76 0.25 -4.43 1.05
C ALA A 76 -0.41 -5.78 0.70
N LYS A 77 -0.68 -6.03 -0.59
CA LYS A 77 -1.24 -7.30 -1.07
C LYS A 77 -0.26 -8.46 -0.89
N ILE A 78 1.02 -8.26 -1.17
CA ILE A 78 2.07 -9.27 -0.95
C ILE A 78 2.11 -9.65 0.53
N ILE A 79 2.14 -8.67 1.43
CA ILE A 79 2.15 -8.86 2.89
C ILE A 79 0.92 -9.68 3.33
N GLU A 80 -0.27 -9.36 2.81
CA GLU A 80 -1.51 -10.08 3.10
C GLU A 80 -1.50 -11.52 2.56
N SER A 81 -1.03 -11.73 1.32
CA SER A 81 -0.92 -13.07 0.70
C SER A 81 0.12 -13.98 1.36
N GLY A 82 1.18 -13.39 1.94
CA GLY A 82 2.16 -14.12 2.74
C GLY A 82 1.51 -14.79 3.96
N LYS A 83 0.48 -14.16 4.54
CA LYS A 83 -0.33 -14.74 5.62
C LYS A 83 -1.15 -15.94 5.16
N ASP A 84 -1.74 -15.91 3.96
CA ASP A 84 -2.49 -17.06 3.41
C ASP A 84 -1.59 -18.26 3.11
N SER A 85 -0.39 -18.01 2.58
CA SER A 85 0.61 -19.06 2.33
C SER A 85 1.10 -19.72 3.61
N TYR A 86 1.28 -18.94 4.68
CA TYR A 86 1.65 -19.47 6.00
C TYR A 86 0.52 -20.27 6.65
N ARG A 87 -0.74 -19.80 6.54
CA ARG A 87 -1.92 -20.51 7.04
C ARG A 87 -2.11 -21.87 6.36
N ALA A 88 -1.95 -21.92 5.04
CA ALA A 88 -2.06 -23.17 4.29
C ALA A 88 -0.96 -24.18 4.66
N THR A 89 0.25 -23.68 4.93
CA THR A 89 1.40 -24.51 5.33
C THR A 89 1.22 -25.06 6.75
N ASP A 90 0.78 -24.24 7.70
CA ASP A 90 0.50 -24.67 9.08
C ASP A 90 -0.65 -25.69 9.14
N LEU A 91 -1.73 -25.47 8.39
CA LEU A 91 -2.84 -26.44 8.29
C LEU A 91 -2.40 -27.77 7.68
N ARG A 92 -1.52 -27.74 6.67
CA ARG A 92 -0.95 -28.97 6.07
C ARG A 92 -0.02 -29.68 7.04
N ALA A 93 0.87 -28.95 7.71
CA ALA A 93 1.77 -29.52 8.72
C ALA A 93 1.00 -30.12 9.89
N SER A 94 -0.01 -29.41 10.41
CA SER A 94 -0.86 -29.91 11.49
C SER A 94 -1.66 -31.14 11.10
N ARG A 95 -2.16 -31.23 9.85
CA ARG A 95 -2.84 -32.43 9.34
C ARG A 95 -1.87 -33.62 9.20
N GLY A 96 -0.66 -33.38 8.68
CA GLY A 96 0.36 -34.42 8.56
C GLY A 96 0.86 -34.95 9.91
N PHE A 97 0.84 -34.13 10.96
CA PHE A 97 1.14 -34.58 12.33
C PHE A 97 0.02 -35.41 12.98
N THR A 98 -1.25 -35.16 12.65
CA THR A 98 -2.39 -35.95 13.18
C THR A 98 -2.59 -37.31 12.53
N GLU A 99 -2.01 -37.55 11.36
CA GLU A 99 -2.12 -38.82 10.63
C GLU A 99 -0.95 -39.79 10.94
N ALA A 100 0.06 -39.30 11.68
CA ALA A 100 1.26 -40.06 12.06
C ALA A 100 1.17 -40.70 13.46
N TYR A 101 -0.05 -40.82 14.03
CA TYR A 101 -0.32 -41.52 15.30
C TYR A 101 -1.55 -42.41 15.18
#